data_AF-A0AAU8J658-F1
#
_entry.id   AF-A0AAU8J658-F1
#
_cell.length_a   1.000
_cell.length_b   1.000
_cell.length_c   1.000
_cell.angle_alpha   90.00
_cell.angle_beta   90.00
_cell.angle_gamma   90.00
#
_symmetry.space_group_name_H-M   'P 1'
#
loop_
_entity.id
_entity.type
_entity.pdbx_description
1 polymer ?
#
loop_
_entity_poly.entity_id
_entity_poly.type
_entity_poly.pdbx_seq_one_letter_code
_entity_poly.pdbx_strand_id
1 'polypeptide(L)' 'MSHDITSVIPVQDAVRRLEVLTLEEAHDLLRLLQLVAGEGLEELSEEAGWFAREIASRIPSEN' A
#
# COMPACT_ATOMS: atom_id res chain seq x y z
N MET A 1 16.14 -44.51 -9.00
CA MET A 1 14.80 -44.06 -9.40
C MET A 1 14.46 -42.85 -8.55
N SER A 2 14.71 -41.67 -9.09
CA SER A 2 14.56 -40.40 -8.39
C SER A 2 13.09 -40.01 -8.33
N HIS A 3 12.52 -39.93 -7.13
CA HIS A 3 11.33 -39.13 -6.89
C HIS A 3 11.80 -37.68 -6.75
N ASP A 4 11.88 -36.97 -7.88
CA ASP A 4 12.02 -35.52 -7.86
C ASP A 4 10.63 -34.95 -7.55
N ILE A 5 10.39 -34.82 -6.25
CA ILE A 5 9.35 -33.97 -5.71
C ILE A 5 9.72 -32.54 -6.12
N THR A 6 9.20 -32.10 -7.26
CA THR A 6 8.95 -30.67 -7.46
C THR A 6 7.92 -30.27 -6.42
N SER A 7 8.40 -30.11 -5.19
CA SER A 7 7.76 -29.37 -4.13
C SER A 7 7.63 -27.98 -4.70
N VAL A 8 6.46 -27.70 -5.26
CA VAL A 8 6.00 -26.35 -5.56
C VAL A 8 6.06 -25.65 -4.21
N ILE A 9 7.19 -24.99 -3.92
CA ILE A 9 7.32 -24.16 -2.74
C ILE A 9 6.24 -23.10 -2.96
N PRO A 10 5.15 -23.09 -2.17
CA PRO A 10 4.16 -22.07 -2.36
C PRO A 10 4.86 -20.77 -2.01
N VAL A 11 4.77 -19.78 -2.90
CA VAL A 11 5.16 -18.39 -2.63
C VAL A 11 4.24 -17.88 -1.52
N GLN A 12 4.51 -18.35 -0.30
CA GLN A 12 3.99 -17.90 0.97
C GLN A 12 5.17 -17.38 1.80
N ASP A 13 6.18 -16.81 1.14
CA ASP A 13 6.94 -15.75 1.76
C ASP A 13 5.98 -14.58 1.93
N ALA A 14 5.29 -14.64 3.05
CA ALA A 14 4.24 -13.77 3.46
C ALA A 14 4.71 -12.33 3.30
N VAL A 15 4.17 -11.63 2.30
CA VAL A 15 3.99 -10.19 2.39
C VAL A 15 3.17 -10.00 3.66
N ARG A 16 3.85 -9.75 4.79
CA ARG A 16 3.17 -9.44 6.04
C ARG A 16 2.26 -8.27 5.71
N ARG A 17 0.96 -8.47 5.84
CA ARG A 17 0.03 -7.35 5.70
C ARG A 17 0.46 -6.33 6.75
N LEU A 18 0.66 -5.09 6.32
CA LEU A 18 0.88 -3.99 7.24
C LEU A 18 -0.25 -4.01 8.27
N GLU A 19 0.06 -3.69 9.52
CA GLU A 19 -0.99 -3.50 10.52
C GLU A 19 -1.98 -2.44 10.02
N VAL A 20 -3.26 -2.65 10.35
CA VAL A 20 -4.32 -1.77 9.88
C VAL A 20 -4.14 -0.39 10.52
N LEU A 21 -4.08 0.65 9.71
CA LEU A 21 -4.04 2.04 10.18
C LEU A 21 -5.33 2.36 10.93
N THR A 22 -5.22 3.14 12.01
CA THR A 22 -6.36 3.83 12.60
C THR A 22 -6.95 4.84 11.60
N LEU A 23 -8.17 5.30 11.85
CA LEU A 23 -8.82 6.30 10.99
C LEU A 23 -7.98 7.59 10.90
N GLU A 24 -7.47 8.05 12.04
CA GLU A 24 -6.61 9.23 12.12
C GLU A 24 -5.30 9.04 11.33
N GLU A 25 -4.60 7.92 11.53
CA GLU A 25 -3.38 7.61 10.79
C GLU A 25 -3.62 7.49 9.28
N ALA A 26 -4.78 6.97 8.87
CA ALA A 26 -5.13 6.89 7.45
C ALA A 26 -5.35 8.29 6.84
N HIS A 27 -5.99 9.20 7.57
CA HIS A 27 -6.15 10.60 7.15
C HIS A 27 -4.82 11.34 7.10
N ASP A 28 -3.95 11.16 8.10
CA ASP A 28 -2.62 11.77 8.12
C ASP A 28 -1.75 11.27 6.97
N LEU A 29 -1.75 9.96 6.71
CA LEU A 29 -1.05 9.38 5.57
C LEU A 29 -1.60 9.91 4.24
N LEU A 30 -2.92 9.99 4.10
CA LEU A 30 -3.53 10.55 2.90
C LEU A 30 -3.08 12.00 2.66
N ARG A 31 -3.05 12.82 3.71
CA ARG A 31 -2.58 14.21 3.63
C ARG A 31 -1.12 14.29 3.21
N LEU A 32 -0.26 13.43 3.76
CA LEU A 32 1.15 13.37 3.38
C LEU A 32 1.32 12.99 1.91
N LEU A 33 0.60 11.97 1.44
CA LEU A 33 0.66 11.55 0.03
C LEU A 33 0.18 12.63 -0.93
N GLN A 34 -0.88 13.36 -0.56
CA GLN A 34 -1.36 14.51 -1.34
C GLN A 34 -0.33 15.64 -1.40
N LEU A 35 0.36 15.92 -0.28
CA LEU A 35 1.43 16.92 -0.23
C LEU A 35 2.58 16.53 -1.16
N VAL A 36 3.04 15.27 -1.10
CA VAL A 36 4.09 14.76 -1.97
C VAL A 36 3.65 14.77 -3.44
N ALA A 37 2.41 14.43 -3.74
CA ALA A 37 1.89 14.48 -5.11
C ALA A 37 1.80 15.90 -5.69
N GLY A 38 1.56 16.91 -4.84
CA GLY A 38 1.42 18.30 -5.27
C GLY A 38 2.72 19.12 -5.26
N GLU A 39 3.62 18.83 -4.33
CA GLU A 39 4.83 19.63 -4.06
C GLU A 39 6.14 18.83 -4.20
N GLY A 40 6.06 17.51 -4.37
CA GLY A 40 7.22 16.62 -4.46
C GLY A 40 7.94 16.65 -5.81
N LEU A 41 9.03 15.89 -5.88
CA LEU A 41 9.75 15.65 -7.14
C LEU A 41 8.85 14.90 -8.12
N GLU A 42 8.92 15.27 -9.40
CA GLU A 42 8.06 14.76 -10.47
C GLU A 42 8.02 13.22 -10.53
N GLU A 43 9.17 12.58 -10.24
CA GLU A 43 9.34 11.12 -10.20
C GLU A 43 8.50 10.43 -9.10
N LEU A 44 8.23 11.11 -7.98
CA LEU A 44 7.44 10.58 -6.87
C LEU A 44 5.98 11.04 -6.92
N SER A 45 5.67 12.11 -7.63
CA SER A 45 4.35 12.72 -7.61
C SER A 45 3.26 11.85 -8.23
N GLU A 46 3.55 11.15 -9.33
CA GLU A 46 2.57 10.26 -9.97
C GLU A 46 2.24 9.06 -9.08
N GLU A 47 3.27 8.43 -8.51
CA GLU A 47 3.13 7.27 -7.65
C GLU A 47 2.44 7.65 -6.33
N ALA A 48 2.82 8.78 -5.71
CA ALA A 48 2.14 9.32 -4.54
C ALA A 48 0.67 9.64 -4.81
N GLY A 49 0.35 10.20 -5.99
CA GLY A 49 -1.02 10.48 -6.40
C GLY A 49 -1.85 9.21 -6.66
N TRP A 50 -1.21 8.12 -7.09
CA TRP A 50 -1.87 6.81 -7.18
C TRP A 50 -2.16 6.25 -5.79
N PHE A 51 -1.17 6.23 -4.89
CA PHE A 51 -1.38 5.77 -3.50
C PHE A 51 -2.41 6.61 -2.75
N ALA A 52 -2.43 7.93 -2.93
CA ALA A 52 -3.44 8.80 -2.32
C ALA A 52 -4.87 8.38 -2.71
N ARG A 53 -5.10 8.06 -4.00
CA ARG A 53 -6.41 7.58 -4.47
C ARG A 53 -6.77 6.23 -3.88
N GLU A 54 -5.82 5.30 -3.82
CA GLU A 54 -6.04 3.98 -3.23
C GLU A 54 -6.38 4.07 -1.74
N ILE A 55 -5.67 4.89 -0.96
CA ILE A 55 -5.93 5.09 0.46
C ILE A 55 -7.27 5.80 0.67
N ALA A 56 -7.57 6.87 -0.08
CA ALA A 56 -8.84 7.59 0.03
C ALA A 56 -10.05 6.69 -0.22
N SER A 57 -9.94 5.70 -1.11
CA SER A 57 -11.01 4.73 -1.37
C SER A 57 -11.32 3.78 -0.20
N ARG A 58 -10.39 3.66 0.75
CA ARG A 58 -10.45 2.74 1.90
C ARG A 58 -10.77 3.46 3.22
N ILE A 59 -10.69 4.79 3.25
CA ILE A 59 -11.04 5.59 4.42
C ILE A 59 -12.56 5.71 4.50
N PRO A 60 -13.20 5.24 5.59
CA PRO A 60 -14.62 5.48 5.82
C PRO A 60 -14.90 6.98 5.86
N SER A 61 -15.92 7.44 5.14
CA SER A 61 -16.42 8.80 5.33
C SER A 61 -17.04 8.91 6.73
N GLU A 62 -16.72 9.97 7.48
CA GLU A 62 -17.45 10.28 8.71
C GLU A 62 -18.94 10.45 8.35
N ASN A 63 -19.81 9.68 9.04
CA ASN A 63 -21.26 9.80 8.96
C ASN A 63 -21.77 10.84 9.96
#